data_AF-A0A6G1B1K4-F1
#
_entry.id   AF-A0A6G1B1K4-F1
#
_cell.length_a   1.000
_cell.length_b   1.000
_cell.length_c   1.000
_cell.angle_alpha   90.00
_cell.angle_beta   90.00
_cell.angle_gamma   90.00
#
_symmetry.space_group_name_H-M   'P 1'
#
loop_
_entity.id
_entity.type
_entity.pdbx_description
1 polymer ?
#
loop_
_entity_poly.entity_id
_entity_poly.type
_entity_poly.pdbx_seq_one_letter_code
_entity_poly.pdbx_strand_id
1 'polypeptide(L)' 'GYEPNAGGWEWSSTDVLNYVAWERHPSTNPNPGYCGSLLASTGYLKWKDFKCGVMLPYICKFKD' A
#
# COMPACT_ATOMS: atom_id res chain seq x y z
N GLY A 1 -19.32 5.89 -8.36
CA GLY A 1 -18.79 4.56 -8.75
C GLY A 1 -18.05 4.01 -7.55
N TYR A 2 -18.24 2.73 -7.22
CA TYR A 2 -17.42 2.08 -6.20
C TYR A 2 -16.02 1.94 -6.78
N GLU A 3 -15.01 2.55 -6.15
CA GLU A 3 -13.64 2.49 -6.65
C GLU A 3 -13.13 1.05 -6.54
N PRO A 4 -12.67 0.42 -7.63
CA PRO A 4 -12.05 -0.90 -7.57
C PRO A 4 -10.77 -0.86 -6.71
N ASN A 5 -10.22 -2.02 -6.35
CA ASN A 5 -8.89 -2.13 -5.71
C ASN A 5 -8.79 -1.48 -4.31
N ALA A 6 -9.70 -1.83 -3.39
CA ALA A 6 -9.64 -1.32 -2.01
C ALA A 6 -9.78 0.21 -1.86
N GLY A 7 -10.49 0.88 -2.78
CA GLY A 7 -10.63 2.34 -2.78
C GLY A 7 -9.63 3.05 -3.70
N GLY A 8 -9.34 2.48 -4.87
CA GLY A 8 -8.51 3.11 -5.89
C GLY A 8 -6.99 2.89 -5.75
N TRP A 9 -6.56 1.90 -4.96
CA TRP A 9 -5.12 1.61 -4.83
C TRP A 9 -4.54 1.01 -6.11
N GLU A 10 -3.33 1.44 -6.43
CA GLU A 10 -2.58 0.98 -7.61
C GLU A 10 -1.09 0.85 -7.29
N TRP A 11 -0.38 0.04 -8.09
CA TRP A 11 1.07 -0.03 -8.03
C TRP A 11 1.68 1.07 -8.89
N SER A 12 2.75 1.72 -8.40
CA SER A 12 3.50 2.72 -9.16
C SER A 12 4.18 2.15 -10.42
N SER A 13 4.37 0.83 -10.49
CA SER A 13 4.86 0.14 -11.69
C SER A 13 3.80 -0.04 -12.77
N THR A 14 2.54 0.36 -12.53
CA THR A 14 1.36 0.09 -13.38
C THR A 14 0.98 -1.39 -13.53
N ASP A 15 1.64 -2.27 -12.78
CA ASP A 15 1.26 -3.68 -12.71
C ASP A 15 -0.18 -3.82 -12.13
N VAL A 16 -0.93 -4.80 -12.61
CA VAL A 16 -2.30 -5.05 -12.13
C VAL A 16 -2.26 -5.43 -10.65
N LEU A 17 -3.08 -4.76 -9.81
CA LEU A 17 -3.26 -5.13 -8.41
C LEU A 17 -4.14 -6.40 -8.31
N ASN A 18 -3.53 -7.57 -8.41
CA ASN A 18 -4.20 -8.87 -8.30
C ASN A 18 -3.88 -9.62 -6.97
N TYR A 19 -3.07 -9.03 -6.11
CA TYR A 19 -2.73 -9.51 -4.78
C TYR A 19 -2.91 -8.37 -3.78
N VAL A 20 -3.43 -8.67 -2.59
CA VAL A 20 -3.71 -7.67 -1.53
C VAL A 20 -3.30 -8.24 -0.17
N ALA A 21 -2.51 -7.49 0.59
CA ALA A 21 -2.04 -7.92 1.92
C ALA A 21 -2.09 -6.80 2.98
N TRP A 22 -3.13 -5.97 2.97
CA TRP A 22 -3.34 -4.96 4.02
C TRP A 22 -3.41 -5.59 5.42
N GLU A 23 -2.76 -4.98 6.41
CA GLU A 23 -2.94 -5.30 7.83
C GLU A 23 -4.34 -4.89 8.30
N ARG A 24 -4.75 -3.66 7.93
CA ARG A 24 -6.10 -3.15 8.04
C ARG A 24 -6.51 -2.49 6.73
N HIS A 25 -7.73 -2.76 6.29
CA HIS A 25 -8.21 -2.23 5.02
C HIS A 25 -8.28 -0.67 5.07
N PRO A 26 -7.64 0.05 4.13
CA PRO A 26 -7.51 1.52 4.19
C PRO A 26 -8.85 2.26 4.24
N SER A 27 -9.89 1.72 3.59
CA SER A 27 -11.25 2.28 3.63
C SER A 27 -11.88 2.33 5.03
N THR A 28 -11.31 1.63 6.01
CA THR A 28 -11.78 1.64 7.41
C THR A 28 -11.05 2.68 8.26
N ASN A 29 -10.04 3.36 7.71
CA ASN A 29 -9.31 4.42 8.39
C ASN A 29 -9.99 5.78 8.06
N PRO A 30 -10.47 6.54 9.05
CA PRO A 30 -11.10 7.85 8.81
C PRO A 30 -10.11 8.94 8.36
N ASN A 31 -8.80 8.74 8.53
CA ASN A 31 -7.76 9.64 8.04
C ASN A 31 -6.60 8.82 7.46
N PRO A 32 -6.81 8.19 6.28
CA PRO A 32 -5.84 7.29 5.72
C PRO A 32 -4.62 8.04 5.18
N GLY A 33 -3.48 7.36 5.18
CA GLY A 33 -2.41 7.69 4.26
C GLY A 33 -2.76 7.28 2.84
N TYR A 34 -2.08 7.86 1.85
CA TYR A 34 -2.30 7.55 0.42
C TYR A 34 -1.09 6.86 -0.22
N CYS A 35 -0.13 6.40 0.60
CA CYS A 35 1.00 5.59 0.18
C CYS A 35 1.05 4.28 0.98
N GLY A 36 1.50 3.19 0.35
CA GLY A 36 1.64 1.89 1.01
C GLY A 36 3.03 1.70 1.61
N SER A 37 3.10 1.17 2.83
CA SER A 37 4.36 0.74 3.45
C SER A 37 4.25 -0.66 4.05
N LEU A 38 5.39 -1.35 4.21
CA LEU A 38 5.46 -2.66 4.87
C LEU A 38 5.56 -2.47 6.39
N LEU A 39 4.78 -3.26 7.14
CA LEU A 39 4.74 -3.14 8.59
C LEU A 39 5.68 -4.13 9.28
N ALA A 40 6.72 -3.61 9.95
CA ALA A 40 7.73 -4.41 10.64
C ALA A 40 7.14 -5.35 11.71
N SER A 41 6.09 -4.93 12.43
CA SER A 41 5.42 -5.77 13.45
C SER A 41 4.75 -7.03 12.87
N THR A 42 4.56 -7.09 11.55
CA THR A 42 4.02 -8.26 10.83
C THR A 42 5.12 -9.08 10.13
N GLY A 43 6.38 -8.81 10.44
CA GLY A 43 7.51 -9.40 9.72
C GLY A 43 7.60 -8.94 8.26
N TYR A 44 7.10 -7.73 7.95
CA TYR A 44 7.01 -7.17 6.59
C TYR A 44 6.11 -7.94 5.62
N LEU A 45 5.20 -8.78 6.15
CA LEU A 45 4.26 -9.57 5.34
C LEU A 45 2.94 -8.83 5.06
N LYS A 46 2.67 -7.72 5.74
CA LYS A 46 1.45 -6.93 5.57
C LYS A 46 1.75 -5.46 5.27
N TRP A 47 0.78 -4.83 4.61
CA TRP A 47 0.84 -3.44 4.17
C TRP A 47 0.03 -2.53 5.07
N LYS A 48 0.42 -1.26 5.16
CA LYS A 48 -0.32 -0.23 5.88
C LYS A 48 -0.36 1.06 5.07
N ASP A 49 -1.48 1.77 5.13
CA ASP A 49 -1.60 3.11 4.58
C ASP A 49 -0.73 4.09 5.41
N PHE A 50 0.03 4.93 4.74
CA PHE A 50 1.01 5.81 5.35
C PHE A 50 1.08 7.17 4.66
N LYS A 51 1.50 8.19 5.40
CA LYS A 51 1.67 9.55 4.89
C LYS A 51 2.85 9.59 3.91
N CYS A 52 2.59 9.96 2.66
CA CYS A 52 3.59 9.97 1.59
C CYS A 52 4.79 10.88 1.85
N GLY A 53 4.62 11.97 2.61
CA GLY A 53 5.70 12.92 2.90
C GLY A 53 6.71 12.44 3.95
N VAL A 54 6.51 11.26 4.55
CA VAL A 54 7.44 10.70 5.54
C VAL A 54 8.53 9.91 4.83
N MET A 55 9.79 10.21 5.15
CA MET A 55 10.92 9.45 4.63
C MET A 55 11.08 8.12 5.37
N LEU A 56 10.98 7.01 4.63
CA LEU A 56 11.16 5.65 5.12
C LEU A 56 12.20 4.93 4.25
N PRO A 57 12.85 3.87 4.76
CA PRO A 57 13.56 2.92 3.91
C PRO A 57 12.61 2.35 2.85
N TYR A 58 13.11 2.14 1.64
CA TYR A 58 12.32 1.70 0.49
C TYR A 58 13.00 0.56 -0.27
N ILE A 59 12.20 -0.13 -1.09
CA ILE A 59 12.64 -1.24 -1.94
C ILE A 59 12.37 -0.83 -3.38
N CYS A 60 13.35 -1.05 -4.27
CA CYS A 60 13.19 -0.91 -5.72
C CYS A 60 12.99 -2.28 -6.36
N LYS A 61 12.08 -2.35 -7.33
CA LYS A 61 11.91 -3.48 -8.24
C LYS A 61 12.35 -3.02 -9.63
N PHE A 62 13.28 -3.72 -10.24
CA PHE A 62 13.77 -3.45 -11.59
C PHE A 62 13.64 -4.71 -12.46
N LYS A 63 13.66 -4.53 -13.78
CA LYS A 63 13.83 -5.59 -14.78
C LYS A 63 15.22 -5.40 -15.40
N ASP A 64 15.82 -6.50 -15.85
CA ASP A 64 17.07 -6.48 -16.61
C ASP A 64 16.89 -5.80 -17.98
#